data_AF-A0A831LSM6-F1
#
_entry.id   AF-A0A831LSM6-F1
#
_cell.length_a   1.000
_cell.length_b   1.000
_cell.length_c   1.000
_cell.angle_alpha   90.00
_cell.angle_beta   90.00
_cell.angle_gamma   90.00
#
_symmetry.space_group_name_H-M   'P 1'
#
loop_
_entity.id
_entity.type
_entity.pdbx_description
1 polymer ?
#
loop_
_entity_poly.entity_id
_entity_poly.type
_entity_poly.pdbx_seq_one_letter_code
_entity_poly.pdbx_strand_id
1 'polypeptide(L)'
;MKVSWQVTGIRNDAYARKHRIQVEIPKEEQERGKYLFPDEHNVPESMGIHYEEHQKLIELQKEMKTDLPKVQAGRRDNLNEPIEH
;
A
#
# COMPACT_ATOMS: atom_id res chain seq x y z
N MET A 1 40.75 22.43 -18.37
CA MET A 1 40.29 23.31 -17.27
C MET A 1 38.99 22.72 -16.73
N LYS A 2 38.86 22.51 -15.42
CA LYS A 2 37.64 21.97 -14.80
C LYS A 2 36.95 23.08 -14.02
N VAL A 3 35.64 23.22 -14.22
CA VAL A 3 34.78 24.16 -13.51
C VAL A 3 33.74 23.35 -12.74
N SER A 4 33.51 23.71 -11.49
CA SER A 4 32.48 23.12 -10.65
C SER A 4 31.79 24.26 -9.90
N TRP A 5 30.47 24.29 -9.95
CA TRP A 5 29.64 25.28 -9.27
C TRP A 5 28.61 24.56 -8.41
N GLN A 6 28.33 25.15 -7.26
CA GLN A 6 27.29 24.70 -6.34
C GLN A 6 26.20 25.75 -6.30
N VAL A 7 24.96 25.33 -6.56
CA VAL A 7 23.77 26.18 -6.43
C VAL A 7 23.03 25.77 -5.16
N THR A 8 22.63 26.75 -4.37
CA THR A 8 21.77 26.59 -3.19
C THR A 8 20.52 27.44 -3.33
N GLY A 9 19.33 26.86 -3.10
CA GLY A 9 18.06 27.58 -3.14
C GLY A 9 17.20 27.27 -1.91
N ILE A 10 16.56 28.29 -1.33
CA ILE A 10 15.65 28.16 -0.18
C ILE A 10 14.25 28.56 -0.62
N ARG A 11 13.25 27.71 -0.36
CA ARG A 11 11.84 28.01 -0.65
C ARG A 11 11.30 29.07 0.33
N ASN A 12 10.69 30.13 -0.20
CA ASN A 12 10.13 31.25 0.61
C ASN A 12 8.63 31.53 0.30
N ASP A 13 7.88 30.52 -0.12
CA ASP A 13 6.44 30.67 -0.33
C ASP A 13 5.65 30.58 1.00
N ALA A 14 4.45 31.15 1.06
CA ALA A 14 3.64 31.18 2.29
C ALA A 14 3.25 29.77 2.78
N TYR A 15 3.05 28.82 1.85
CA TYR A 15 2.72 27.45 2.19
C TYR A 15 3.92 26.72 2.81
N ALA A 16 5.12 26.84 2.26
CA ALA A 16 6.35 26.27 2.81
C ALA A 16 6.76 26.91 4.15
N ARG A 17 6.43 28.19 4.38
CA ARG A 17 6.62 28.83 5.69
C ARG A 17 5.65 28.29 6.74
N LYS A 18 4.38 28.05 6.37
CA LYS A 18 3.35 27.50 7.27
C LYS A 18 3.51 26.00 7.52
N HIS A 19 3.93 25.25 6.51
CA HIS A 19 4.12 23.79 6.54
C HIS A 19 5.59 23.46 6.26
N ARG A 20 6.47 23.87 7.17
CA ARG A 20 7.91 23.59 7.05
C ARG A 20 8.13 22.08 7.00
N ILE A 21 8.70 21.60 5.89
CA ILE A 21 9.13 20.22 5.74
C ILE A 21 10.36 20.04 6.63
N GLN A 22 10.33 19.05 7.53
CA GLN A 22 11.53 18.64 8.25
C GLN A 22 12.46 17.91 7.28
N VAL A 23 13.67 18.44 7.11
CA VAL A 23 14.66 17.93 6.15
C VAL A 23 15.22 16.58 6.60
N GLU A 24 15.38 16.40 7.91
CA GLU A 24 15.88 15.16 8.51
C GLU A 24 14.94 14.76 9.65
N ILE A 25 14.27 13.63 9.47
CA ILE A 25 13.44 13.02 10.50
C ILE A 25 14.21 11.78 10.98
N PRO A 26 14.49 11.64 12.28
CA PRO A 26 15.08 10.41 12.79
C PRO A 26 14.12 9.26 12.49
N LYS A 27 14.58 8.24 11.76
CA LYS A 27 13.80 7.00 11.57
C LYS A 27 13.40 6.45 12.93
N GLU A 28 12.13 6.03 13.04
CA GLU A 28 11.68 5.32 14.22
C GLU A 28 12.53 4.06 14.41
N GLU A 29 12.75 3.65 15.65
CA GLU A 29 13.66 2.53 15.97
C GLU A 29 13.26 1.24 15.23
N GLN A 30 11.96 1.05 15.01
CA GLN A 30 11.38 -0.10 14.30
C GLN A 30 11.57 -0.05 12.78
N GLU A 31 11.84 1.12 12.21
CA GLU A 31 12.06 1.33 10.76
C GLU A 31 13.54 1.27 10.38
N ARG A 32 14.45 1.26 11.37
CA ARG A 32 15.89 1.17 11.14
C ARG A 32 16.24 -0.22 10.60
N GLY A 33 17.00 -0.25 9.51
CA GLY A 33 17.36 -1.49 8.81
C GLY A 33 16.31 -2.03 7.84
N LYS A 34 15.12 -1.39 7.77
CA LYS A 34 14.07 -1.71 6.80
C LYS A 34 14.07 -0.74 5.62
N TYR A 35 13.50 -1.17 4.50
CA TYR A 35 13.43 -0.43 3.24
C TYR A 35 12.02 0.09 2.97
N LEU A 36 11.91 1.30 2.41
CA LEU A 36 10.63 1.82 1.94
C LEU A 36 10.20 1.15 0.64
N PHE A 37 11.16 0.93 -0.27
CA PHE A 37 10.96 0.25 -1.55
C PHE A 37 12.02 -0.85 -1.75
N PRO A 38 11.79 -2.07 -1.19
CA PRO A 38 12.72 -3.20 -1.33
C PRO A 38 13.13 -3.51 -2.78
N ASP A 39 12.19 -3.44 -3.73
CA ASP A 39 12.41 -3.74 -5.15
C ASP A 39 13.47 -2.83 -5.79
N GLU A 40 13.47 -1.53 -5.47
CA GLU A 40 14.46 -0.57 -6.01
C GLU A 40 15.88 -0.88 -5.52
N HIS A 41 15.98 -1.57 -4.38
CA HIS A 41 17.25 -1.99 -3.79
C HIS A 41 17.62 -3.44 -4.12
N ASN A 42 16.83 -4.16 -4.95
CA ASN A 42 17.01 -5.57 -5.27
C ASN A 42 17.10 -6.48 -4.02
N VAL A 43 16.40 -6.10 -2.94
CA VAL A 43 16.30 -6.88 -1.71
C VAL A 43 14.90 -7.48 -1.58
N PRO A 44 14.73 -8.59 -0.83
CA PRO A 44 13.43 -9.23 -0.70
C PRO A 44 12.39 -8.31 -0.06
N GLU A 45 11.13 -8.46 -0.47
CA GLU A 45 9.97 -7.73 0.05
C GLU A 45 9.83 -7.81 1.58
N SER A 46 10.33 -8.90 2.18
CA SER A 46 10.35 -9.12 3.63
C SER A 46 11.16 -8.08 4.40
N MET A 47 12.06 -7.34 3.74
CA MET A 47 12.82 -6.23 4.34
C MET A 47 12.08 -4.89 4.27
N GLY A 48 10.86 -4.87 3.72
CA GLY A 48 10.02 -3.67 3.63
C GLY A 48 9.49 -3.22 4.99
N ILE A 49 9.36 -1.90 5.20
CA ILE A 49 8.77 -1.34 6.43
C ILE A 49 7.32 -1.81 6.64
N HIS A 50 6.56 -2.00 5.55
CA HIS A 50 5.15 -2.37 5.57
C HIS A 50 4.90 -3.88 5.42
N TYR A 51 5.94 -4.71 5.36
CA TYR A 51 5.77 -6.13 5.07
C TYR A 51 4.88 -6.85 6.10
N GLU A 52 5.16 -6.68 7.39
CA GLU A 52 4.43 -7.33 8.48
C GLU A 52 2.96 -6.89 8.56
N GLU A 53 2.69 -5.59 8.34
CA GLU A 53 1.34 -5.03 8.30
C GLU A 53 0.54 -5.58 7.13
N HIS A 54 1.19 -5.69 5.96
CA HIS A 54 0.58 -6.26 4.77
C HIS A 54 0.20 -7.73 4.98
N GLN A 55 1.08 -8.54 5.61
CA GLN A 55 0.77 -9.94 5.92
C GLN A 55 -0.42 -10.07 6.87
N LYS A 56 -0.51 -9.23 7.92
CA LYS A 56 -1.66 -9.24 8.85
C LYS A 56 -2.96 -8.87 8.14
N LEU A 57 -2.95 -7.88 7.25
CA LEU A 57 -4.11 -7.51 6.46
C LEU A 57 -4.56 -8.63 5.53
N ILE A 58 -3.61 -9.36 4.92
CA ILE A 58 -3.92 -10.52 4.07
C ILE A 58 -4.58 -11.63 4.89
N GLU A 59 -4.05 -11.95 6.09
CA GLU A 59 -4.62 -12.99 6.94
C GLU A 59 -6.04 -12.63 7.40
N LEU A 60 -6.25 -11.38 7.86
CA LEU A 60 -7.58 -10.89 8.23
C LEU A 60 -8.57 -10.97 7.06
N GLN A 61 -8.15 -10.61 5.85
CA GLN A 61 -8.99 -10.74 4.66
C GLN A 61 -9.35 -12.19 4.35
N LYS A 62 -8.43 -13.12 4.60
CA LYS A 62 -8.62 -14.55 4.37
C LYS A 62 -9.58 -15.16 5.40
N GLU A 63 -9.44 -14.79 6.66
CA GLU A 63 -10.40 -15.15 7.73
C GLU A 63 -11.81 -14.63 7.37
N MET A 64 -11.95 -13.34 7.06
CA MET A 64 -13.25 -12.76 6.68
C MET A 64 -13.88 -13.39 5.43
N LYS A 65 -13.08 -13.82 4.45
CA LYS A 65 -13.56 -14.53 3.26
C LYS A 65 -13.98 -15.97 3.54
N THR A 66 -13.45 -16.58 4.60
CA THR A 66 -13.76 -17.95 5.01
C THR A 66 -15.12 -18.01 5.72
N ASP A 67 -15.47 -17.00 6.50
CA ASP A 67 -16.74 -16.90 7.23
C ASP A 67 -17.93 -16.41 6.37
N LEU A 68 -17.68 -15.90 5.16
CA LEU A 68 -18.76 -15.53 4.23
C LEU A 68 -19.45 -16.80 3.71
N PRO A 69 -20.77 -17.00 3.96
CA PRO A 69 -21.48 -18.15 3.40
C PRO A 69 -21.44 -18.04 1.87
N LYS A 70 -21.05 -19.14 1.21
CA LYS A 70 -21.20 -19.27 -0.24
C LYS A 70 -22.69 -19.15 -0.55
N VAL A 71 -23.16 -17.97 -0.95
CA VAL A 71 -24.49 -17.80 -1.52
C VAL A 71 -24.48 -18.64 -2.79
N GLN A 72 -25.07 -19.84 -2.70
CA GLN A 72 -25.28 -20.72 -3.81
C GLN A 72 -26.07 -19.92 -4.85
N ALA A 73 -25.42 -19.51 -5.94
CA ALA A 73 -26.12 -18.91 -7.07
C ALA A 73 -27.11 -19.95 -7.58
N GLY A 74 -28.37 -19.80 -7.15
CA GLY A 74 -29.47 -20.67 -7.53
C GLY A 74 -29.60 -20.68 -9.04
N ARG A 75 -29.66 -21.90 -9.58
CA ARG A 75 -29.98 -22.21 -10.98
C ARG A 75 -31.19 -21.39 -11.39
N ARG A 76 -31.10 -20.70 -12.53
CA ARG A 76 -32.27 -20.19 -13.24
C ARG A 76 -32.91 -21.39 -13.94
N ASP A 77 -33.79 -22.09 -13.23
CA ASP A 77 -34.59 -23.14 -13.85
C ASP A 77 -35.73 -22.48 -14.67
N ASN A 78 -35.77 -22.85 -15.94
CA ASN A 78 -36.65 -22.43 -17.03
C ASN A 78 -38.11 -22.10 -16.65
N LEU A 79 -38.58 -20.92 -17.07
CA LEU A 79 -40.00 -20.61 -17.24
C LEU A 79 -40.49 -21.20 -18.58
N ASN A 80 -40.83 -22.48 -18.60
CA ASN A 80 -41.69 -23.01 -19.67
C ASN A 80 -42.45 -24.25 -19.17
N GLU A 81 -43.59 -24.02 -18.53
CA GLU A 81 -44.62 -25.05 -18.38
C GLU A 81 -45.86 -24.60 -19.16
N PRO A 82 -46.38 -25.40 -20.12
CA PRO A 82 -47.58 -25.06 -20.86
C PRO A 82 -48.82 -25.25 -19.97
N ILE A 83 -49.71 -24.25 -19.98
CA ILE A 83 -51.00 -24.30 -19.28
C ILE A 83 -51.94 -25.19 -20.10
N GLU A 84 -52.17 -26.42 -19.65
CA GLU A 84 -53.27 -27.24 -20.18
C GLU A 84 -54.62 -26.70 -19.66
N HIS A 85 -55.60 -26.60 -20.57
CA HIS A 85 -57.03 -26.36 -20.28
C HIS A 85 -57.80 -27.66 -20.52
#